data_AF-A0A8B7DRU7-F1
#
_entry.id   AF-A0A8B7DRU7-F1
#
_cell.length_a   1.000
_cell.length_b   1.000
_cell.length_c   1.000
_cell.angle_alpha   90.00
_cell.angle_beta   90.00
_cell.angle_gamma   90.00
#
_symmetry.space_group_name_H-M   'P 1'
#
loop_
_entity.id
_entity.type
_entity.pdbx_description
1 polymer ?
#
loop_
_entity_poly.entity_id
_entity_poly.type
_entity_poly.pdbx_seq_one_letter_code
_entity_poly.pdbx_strand_id
1 'polypeptide(L)'
;MPNINSLVIDEYLTDEQAVSINSKNHVSAKSSEAHKVNHISNVINLLEQDLTVPYIARYRKHETGCMEAENIRRVQEIYEKYKNLEIEAEKVIKKIKNEATEDIILSIKAAKSIEEIKEL
;
A
#
# COMPACT_ATOMS: atom_id res chain seq x y z
N MET A 1 -0.36 -12.33 7.35
CA MET A 1 0.02 -10.91 7.28
C MET A 1 -1.19 -10.16 6.78
N PRO A 2 -1.37 -8.88 7.13
CA PRO A 2 -2.35 -8.06 6.44
C PRO A 2 -2.02 -8.10 4.94
N ASN A 3 -3.03 -8.17 4.09
CA ASN A 3 -2.82 -8.11 2.65
C ASN A 3 -2.16 -6.77 2.30
N ILE A 4 -1.01 -6.77 1.60
CA ILE A 4 -0.29 -5.55 1.19
C ILE A 4 -1.25 -4.57 0.50
N ASN A 5 -2.17 -5.07 -0.33
CA ASN A 5 -3.14 -4.23 -1.02
C ASN A 5 -4.04 -3.49 -0.04
N SER A 6 -4.46 -4.13 1.07
CA SER A 6 -5.24 -3.45 2.11
C SER A 6 -4.44 -2.34 2.77
N LEU A 7 -3.18 -2.61 3.13
CA LEU A 7 -2.31 -1.62 3.78
C LEU A 7 -2.03 -0.42 2.88
N VAL A 8 -1.78 -0.66 1.59
CA VAL A 8 -1.56 0.38 0.59
C VAL A 8 -2.81 1.24 0.41
N ILE A 9 -3.99 0.61 0.32
CA ILE A 9 -5.26 1.32 0.19
C ILE A 9 -5.53 2.16 1.44
N ASP A 10 -5.36 1.60 2.63
CA ASP A 10 -5.61 2.30 3.89
C ASP A 10 -4.68 3.51 4.06
N GLU A 11 -3.38 3.35 3.79
CA GLU A 11 -2.42 4.46 3.86
C GLU A 11 -2.71 5.54 2.80
N TYR A 12 -2.98 5.13 1.55
CA TYR A 12 -3.28 6.07 0.47
C TYR A 12 -4.57 6.87 0.73
N LEU A 13 -5.63 6.23 1.22
CA LEU A 13 -6.89 6.90 1.53
C LEU A 13 -6.75 7.83 2.74
N THR A 14 -5.95 7.46 3.74
CA THR A 14 -5.66 8.32 4.90
C THR A 14 -4.98 9.62 4.47
N ASP A 15 -4.02 9.54 3.55
CA ASP A 15 -3.36 10.71 2.97
C ASP A 15 -4.32 11.58 2.16
N GLU A 16 -5.21 10.97 1.36
CA GLU A 16 -6.19 11.72 0.56
C GLU A 16 -7.19 12.48 1.45
N GLN A 17 -7.65 11.85 2.55
CA GLN A 17 -8.52 12.51 3.53
C GLN A 17 -7.80 13.66 4.26
N ALA A 18 -6.51 13.52 4.59
CA ALA A 18 -5.72 14.58 5.20
C ALA A 18 -5.62 15.83 4.29
N VAL A 19 -5.56 15.64 2.97
CA VAL A 19 -5.60 16.74 1.98
C VAL A 19 -7.00 17.34 1.89
N SER A 20 -8.05 16.51 1.89
CA SER A 20 -9.43 16.95 1.72
C SER A 20 -10.02 17.69 2.94
N ILE A 21 -9.51 17.45 4.15
CA ILE A 21 -9.95 18.17 5.37
C ILE A 21 -9.59 19.68 5.31
N ASN A 22 -8.61 20.08 4.49
CA ASN A 22 -8.22 21.49 4.32
C ASN A 22 -9.08 22.28 3.32
N SER A 23 -10.12 21.70 2.72
CA SER A 23 -11.13 22.42 1.93
C SER A 23 -12.53 21.88 2.22
N LYS A 24 -13.37 22.74 2.83
CA LYS A 24 -14.74 22.46 3.29
C LYS A 24 -15.60 21.69 2.27
N ASN A 25 -16.22 20.61 2.78
CA ASN A 25 -17.50 19.99 2.39
C ASN A 25 -17.82 19.75 0.89
N HIS A 26 -18.01 18.48 0.51
CA HIS A 26 -19.27 18.05 -0.11
C HIS A 26 -19.53 16.54 0.08
N VAL A 27 -20.71 16.22 0.61
CA VAL A 27 -21.11 14.86 1.01
C VAL A 27 -21.74 14.13 -0.19
N SER A 28 -21.07 13.09 -0.71
CA SER A 28 -21.69 12.04 -1.54
C SER A 28 -21.00 10.66 -1.36
N ALA A 29 -20.39 10.44 -0.19
CA ALA A 29 -19.17 9.64 -0.03
C ALA A 29 -19.26 8.12 -0.29
N LYS A 30 -20.40 7.44 -0.05
CA LYS A 30 -20.40 5.97 0.10
C LYS A 30 -20.20 5.15 -1.19
N SER A 31 -20.67 5.60 -2.34
CA SER A 31 -20.47 4.84 -3.60
C SER A 31 -19.12 5.14 -4.25
N SER A 32 -18.60 6.37 -4.10
CA SER A 32 -17.31 6.77 -4.69
C SER A 32 -16.11 6.07 -4.04
N GLU A 33 -16.21 5.77 -2.75
CA GLU A 33 -15.10 5.22 -1.96
C GLU A 33 -14.81 3.76 -2.33
N ALA A 34 -15.85 2.96 -2.58
CA ALA A 34 -15.71 1.60 -3.09
C ALA A 34 -15.05 1.56 -4.49
N HIS A 35 -15.37 2.53 -5.36
CA HIS A 35 -14.72 2.64 -6.67
C HIS A 35 -13.25 3.01 -6.54
N LYS A 36 -12.90 3.94 -5.63
CA LYS A 36 -11.50 4.31 -5.36
C LYS A 36 -10.67 3.12 -4.89
N VAL A 37 -11.18 2.32 -3.95
CA VAL A 37 -10.52 1.09 -3.46
C VAL A 37 -10.21 0.13 -4.63
N ASN A 38 -11.16 -0.06 -5.54
CA ASN A 38 -10.97 -0.90 -6.72
C ASN A 38 -9.92 -0.33 -7.69
N HIS A 39 -9.92 0.99 -7.91
CA HIS A 39 -8.94 1.63 -8.79
C HIS A 39 -7.51 1.53 -8.24
N ILE A 40 -7.32 1.72 -6.93
CA ILE A 40 -6.02 1.53 -6.27
C ILE A 40 -5.57 0.07 -6.39
N SER A 41 -6.48 -0.88 -6.14
CA SER A 41 -6.18 -2.31 -6.31
C SER A 41 -5.74 -2.64 -7.74
N ASN A 42 -6.40 -2.05 -8.75
CA ASN A 42 -6.00 -2.22 -10.14
C ASN A 42 -4.62 -1.62 -10.42
N VAL A 43 -4.30 -0.44 -9.87
CA VAL A 43 -2.96 0.15 -9.98
C VAL A 43 -1.90 -0.80 -9.43
N ILE A 44 -2.13 -1.39 -8.25
CA ILE A 44 -1.20 -2.35 -7.66
C ILE A 44 -1.01 -3.56 -8.56
N ASN A 45 -2.10 -4.15 -9.07
CA ASN A 45 -2.03 -5.28 -10.00
C ASN A 45 -1.25 -4.95 -11.29
N LEU A 46 -1.35 -3.71 -11.78
CA LEU A 46 -0.60 -3.26 -12.96
C LEU A 46 0.89 -3.07 -12.64
N LEU A 47 1.21 -2.55 -11.45
CA LEU A 47 2.59 -2.43 -10.98
C LEU A 47 3.25 -3.81 -10.77
N GLU A 48 2.48 -4.80 -10.31
CA GLU A 48 2.92 -6.19 -10.17
C GLU A 48 3.23 -6.87 -11.50
N GLN A 49 2.64 -6.40 -12.60
CA GLN A 49 2.95 -6.84 -13.96
C GLN A 49 4.18 -6.11 -14.56
N ASP A 50 4.99 -5.46 -13.73
CA ASP A 50 6.15 -4.65 -14.12
C ASP A 50 5.80 -3.51 -15.11
N LEU A 51 4.56 -3.04 -15.10
CA LEU A 51 4.16 -1.89 -15.90
C LEU A 51 4.63 -0.58 -15.24
N THR A 52 5.21 0.29 -16.05
CA THR A 52 5.75 1.57 -15.56
C THR A 52 4.65 2.61 -15.31
N VAL A 53 4.87 3.51 -14.34
CA VAL A 53 3.94 4.62 -14.04
C VAL A 53 3.55 5.43 -15.29
N PRO A 54 4.48 5.83 -16.18
CA PRO A 54 4.12 6.56 -17.39
C PRO A 54 3.22 5.74 -18.33
N TYR A 55 3.42 4.42 -18.40
CA TYR A 55 2.59 3.54 -19.21
C TYR A 55 1.18 3.42 -18.62
N ILE A 56 1.07 3.17 -17.31
CA ILE A 56 -0.22 3.05 -16.61
C ILE A 56 -1.01 4.36 -16.75
N ALA A 57 -0.39 5.50 -16.47
CA ALA A 57 -1.03 6.82 -16.55
C ALA A 57 -1.53 7.16 -17.97
N ARG A 58 -0.87 6.64 -19.02
CA ARG A 58 -1.22 6.93 -20.41
C ARG A 58 -2.22 5.95 -21.00
N TYR A 59 -2.08 4.65 -20.70
CA TYR A 59 -2.77 3.57 -21.41
C TYR A 59 -3.75 2.76 -20.54
N ARG A 60 -3.80 2.99 -19.22
CA ARG A 60 -4.67 2.26 -18.27
C ARG A 60 -5.63 3.16 -17.50
N LYS A 61 -5.94 4.34 -18.05
CA LYS A 61 -6.79 5.36 -17.41
C LYS A 61 -8.13 4.84 -16.92
N HIS A 62 -8.79 3.95 -17.67
CA HIS A 62 -10.10 3.45 -17.26
C HIS A 62 -10.01 2.53 -16.03
N GLU A 63 -8.98 1.70 -15.96
CA GLU A 63 -8.76 0.75 -14.86
C GLU A 63 -8.37 1.47 -13.57
N THR A 64 -7.61 2.57 -13.70
CA THR A 64 -7.15 3.42 -12.59
C THR A 64 -8.12 4.55 -12.22
N GLY A 65 -9.29 4.67 -12.85
CA GLY A 65 -10.23 5.76 -12.55
C GLY A 65 -9.70 7.15 -12.93
N CYS A 66 -8.90 7.21 -14.00
CA CYS A 66 -8.23 8.40 -14.50
C CYS A 66 -7.22 9.03 -13.53
N MET A 67 -6.61 8.22 -12.64
CA MET A 67 -5.53 8.69 -11.78
C MET A 67 -4.36 9.28 -12.60
N GLU A 68 -3.86 10.42 -12.12
CA GLU A 68 -2.68 11.07 -12.67
C GLU A 68 -1.39 10.34 -12.29
N ALA A 69 -0.31 10.63 -13.01
CA ALA A 69 0.98 9.97 -12.79
C ALA A 69 1.53 10.18 -11.36
N GLU A 70 1.24 11.32 -10.73
CA GLU A 70 1.63 11.61 -9.34
C GLU A 70 0.91 10.68 -8.35
N ASN A 71 -0.40 10.48 -8.51
CA ASN A 71 -1.17 9.57 -7.68
C ASN A 71 -0.74 8.11 -7.86
N ILE A 72 -0.49 7.69 -9.10
CA ILE A 72 0.01 6.34 -9.39
C ILE A 72 1.40 6.14 -8.78
N ARG A 73 2.28 7.15 -8.87
CA ARG A 73 3.60 7.12 -8.23
C ARG A 73 3.49 7.00 -6.71
N ARG A 74 2.56 7.71 -6.09
CA ARG A 74 2.32 7.58 -4.64
C ARG A 74 1.89 6.17 -4.26
N VAL A 75 0.96 5.57 -5.01
CA VAL A 75 0.58 4.16 -4.79
C VAL A 75 1.79 3.23 -4.94
N GLN A 76 2.63 3.46 -5.95
CA GLN A 76 3.87 2.70 -6.14
C GLN A 76 4.82 2.83 -4.94
N GLU A 77 5.07 4.04 -4.45
CA GLU A 77 5.96 4.29 -3.30
C GLU A 77 5.46 3.56 -2.03
N ILE A 78 4.15 3.64 -1.75
CA ILE A 78 3.54 2.95 -0.61
C ILE A 78 3.62 1.43 -0.79
N TYR A 79 3.33 0.92 -1.98
CA TYR A 79 3.43 -0.50 -2.30
C TYR A 79 4.86 -1.02 -2.14
N GLU A 80 5.85 -0.32 -2.69
CA GLU A 80 7.26 -0.69 -2.56
C GLU A 80 7.72 -0.66 -1.11
N LYS A 81 7.27 0.32 -0.31
CA LYS A 81 7.54 0.37 1.13
C LYS A 81 7.08 -0.89 1.84
N TYR A 82 5.81 -1.27 1.66
CA TYR A 82 5.25 -2.46 2.33
C TYR A 82 5.83 -3.77 1.80
N LYS A 83 6.13 -3.85 0.52
CA LYS A 83 6.82 -5.01 -0.08
C LYS A 83 8.22 -5.18 0.50
N ASN A 84 8.97 -4.09 0.64
CA ASN A 84 10.30 -4.14 1.26
C ASN A 84 10.19 -4.55 2.74
N LEU A 85 9.19 -4.04 3.46
CA LEU A 85 8.93 -4.39 4.84
C LEU A 85 8.63 -5.90 5.00
N GLU A 86 7.80 -6.47 4.13
CA GLU A 86 7.50 -7.90 4.11
C GLU A 86 8.76 -8.75 3.83
N ILE A 87 9.56 -8.35 2.85
CA ILE A 87 10.82 -9.02 2.51
C ILE A 87 11.79 -9.01 3.71
N GLU A 88 11.95 -7.88 4.39
CA GLU A 88 12.82 -7.79 5.57
C GLU A 88 12.26 -8.59 6.75
N ALA A 89 10.94 -8.54 7.00
CA ALA A 89 10.27 -9.36 8.01
C ALA A 89 10.52 -10.85 7.77
N GLU A 90 10.35 -11.32 6.53
CA GLU A 90 10.63 -12.71 6.17
C GLU A 90 12.10 -13.10 6.37
N LYS A 91 13.04 -12.21 6.03
CA LYS A 91 14.47 -12.45 6.23
C LYS A 91 14.79 -12.63 7.71
N VAL A 92 14.26 -11.74 8.57
CA VAL A 92 14.46 -11.84 10.02
C VAL A 92 13.84 -13.12 10.56
N ILE A 93 12.58 -13.42 10.23
CA ILE A 93 11.90 -14.66 10.65
C ILE A 93 12.70 -15.90 10.22
N LYS A 94 13.25 -15.92 9.00
CA LYS A 94 14.13 -17.00 8.53
C LYS A 94 15.43 -17.10 9.34
N LYS A 95 16.01 -15.97 9.73
CA LYS A 95 17.23 -15.89 10.55
C LYS A 95 17.00 -16.42 11.97
N ILE A 96 15.88 -16.06 12.60
CA ILE A 96 15.54 -16.46 13.97
C ILE A 96 14.67 -17.72 14.03
N LYS A 97 14.54 -18.49 12.93
CA LYS A 97 13.59 -19.61 12.81
C LYS A 97 13.62 -20.62 13.97
N ASN A 98 14.80 -20.84 14.57
CA ASN A 98 14.97 -21.79 15.68
C ASN A 98 14.58 -21.20 17.05
N GLU A 99 14.53 -19.88 17.17
CA GLU A 99 14.22 -19.11 18.38
C GLU A 99 12.86 -18.40 18.28
N ALA A 100 12.23 -18.43 17.10
CA ALA A 100 11.00 -17.73 16.80
C ALA A 100 9.80 -18.39 17.51
N THR A 101 9.25 -17.70 18.51
CA THR A 101 7.92 -17.99 19.05
C THR A 101 6.84 -17.35 18.18
N GLU A 102 5.61 -17.84 18.28
CA GLU A 102 4.46 -17.24 17.58
C GLU A 102 4.31 -15.75 17.92
N ASP A 103 4.59 -15.35 19.15
CA ASP A 103 4.54 -13.96 19.60
C ASP A 103 5.58 -13.07 18.90
N ILE A 104 6.82 -13.54 18.74
CA ILE A 104 7.87 -12.80 18.03
C ILE A 104 7.51 -12.66 16.56
N ILE A 105 6.99 -13.72 15.94
CA ILE A 105 6.54 -13.70 14.55
C ILE A 105 5.39 -12.70 14.38
N LEU A 106 4.46 -12.62 15.34
CA LEU A 106 3.37 -11.64 15.32
C LEU A 106 3.88 -10.21 15.45
N SER A 107 4.81 -9.95 16.38
CA SER A 107 5.43 -8.63 16.55
C SER A 107 6.17 -8.18 15.29
N ILE A 108 6.98 -9.05 14.68
CA ILE A 108 7.69 -8.73 13.42
C ILE A 108 6.69 -8.44 12.29
N LYS A 109 5.59 -9.19 12.22
CA LYS A 109 4.53 -8.98 11.21
C LYS A 109 3.70 -7.71 11.43
N ALA A 110 3.66 -7.20 12.65
CA ALA A 110 2.92 -6.00 13.02
C ALA A 110 3.78 -4.72 12.98
N ALA A 111 5.10 -4.87 12.84
CA ALA A 111 6.03 -3.76 12.72
C ALA A 111 5.66 -2.83 11.56
N LYS A 112 5.82 -1.53 11.78
CA LYS A 112 5.48 -0.47 10.81
C LYS A 112 6.69 0.08 10.07
N SER A 113 7.90 -0.29 10.51
CA SER A 113 9.16 0.19 9.93
C SER A 113 10.21 -0.92 9.91
N ILE A 114 11.22 -0.75 9.04
CA ILE A 114 12.35 -1.67 8.95
C ILE A 114 13.18 -1.61 10.25
N GLU A 115 13.24 -0.45 10.88
CA GLU A 115 13.90 -0.25 12.17
C GLU A 115 13.23 -1.10 13.26
N GLU A 116 11.90 -1.06 13.36
CA GLU A 116 11.16 -1.90 14.32
C GLU A 116 11.39 -3.40 14.09
N ILE A 117 11.49 -3.84 12.83
CA ILE A 117 11.80 -5.25 12.49
C ILE A 117 13.20 -5.66 12.97
N LYS A 118 14.17 -4.75 12.95
CA LYS A 118 15.57 -5.03 13.30
C LYS A 118 15.85 -5.03 14.80
N GLU A 119 15.03 -4.34 15.58
CA GLU A 119 15.13 -4.26 17.05
C GLU A 119 14.47 -5.45 17.76
N LEU A 120 13.66 -6.24 17.06
CA LEU A 120 13.00 -7.47 17.54
C LEU A 120 13.84 -8.72 17.26
#